data_AF-A0A9D2NKS6-F1
#
_entry.id   AF-A0A9D2NKS6-F1
#
_cell.length_a   1.000
_cell.length_b   1.000
_cell.length_c   1.000
_cell.angle_alpha   90.00
_cell.angle_beta   90.00
_cell.angle_gamma   90.00
#
_symmetry.space_group_name_H-M   'P 1'
#
loop_
_entity.id
_entity.type
_entity.pdbx_description
1 polymer ?
#
loop_
_entity_poly.entity_id
_entity_poly.type
_entity_poly.pdbx_seq_one_letter_code
_entity_poly.pdbx_strand_id
1 'polypeptide(L)'
;MNQAYRPSVDVKLLAKRIGVLFWLIIVSSVAGFFTGNNTNELYGIGWVISTGADLAYGIVLLSLASEDESYRMSGICVILCAAIGIVSTAMNLGIPGAGIILGMIAVILTAVLDIAGEYYEFKAHAGVMSCVSQMMSDKWNRLWKWRLWTMLGMLAAVIVSILISAIGVLIALIAGIGTLVISIMKIVYLRQTAKILEEYE
;
A
#
# COMPACT_ATOMS: atom_id res chain seq x y z
N MET A 1 -11.90 24.20 -26.20
CA MET A 1 -13.09 23.35 -26.03
C MET A 1 -12.99 22.72 -24.65
N ASN A 2 -13.66 23.35 -23.69
CA ASN A 2 -13.68 22.95 -22.29
C ASN A 2 -14.59 21.72 -22.16
N GLN A 3 -14.02 20.56 -21.85
CA GLN A 3 -14.84 19.43 -21.41
C GLN A 3 -15.27 19.65 -19.98
N ALA A 4 -16.58 19.59 -19.81
CA ALA A 4 -17.36 19.89 -18.63
C ALA A 4 -16.94 19.07 -17.40
N TYR A 5 -16.82 19.79 -16.29
CA TYR A 5 -17.15 19.38 -14.92
C TYR A 5 -18.04 18.13 -14.85
N ARG A 6 -17.59 17.06 -14.17
CA ARG A 6 -18.43 15.93 -13.74
C ARG A 6 -18.90 16.20 -12.30
N PRO A 7 -20.17 16.59 -12.08
CA PRO A 7 -20.76 16.80 -10.76
C PRO A 7 -21.26 15.48 -10.16
N SER A 8 -20.36 14.56 -9.86
CA SER A 8 -20.72 13.35 -9.08
C SER A 8 -19.70 12.98 -8.02
N VAL A 9 -18.63 13.78 -7.87
CA VAL A 9 -17.58 13.48 -6.90
C VAL A 9 -17.91 14.19 -5.59
N ASP A 10 -18.19 13.43 -4.54
CA ASP A 10 -18.41 13.98 -3.20
C ASP A 10 -17.05 14.32 -2.58
N VAL A 11 -16.59 15.55 -2.86
CA VAL A 11 -15.30 16.09 -2.41
C VAL A 11 -15.14 15.98 -0.89
N LYS A 12 -16.24 16.13 -0.14
CA LYS A 12 -16.27 16.04 1.31
C LYS A 12 -16.09 14.62 1.80
N LEU A 13 -16.81 13.67 1.20
CA LEU A 13 -16.62 12.24 1.46
C LEU A 13 -15.17 11.85 1.15
N LEU A 14 -14.64 12.31 0.02
CA LEU A 14 -13.31 11.94 -0.44
C LEU A 14 -12.21 12.50 0.47
N ALA A 15 -12.30 13.78 0.86
CA ALA A 15 -11.39 14.38 1.84
C ALA A 15 -11.40 13.61 3.18
N LYS A 16 -12.61 13.34 3.70
CA LYS A 16 -12.79 12.60 4.96
C LYS A 16 -12.18 11.19 4.90
N ARG A 17 -12.45 10.45 3.83
CA ARG A 17 -11.96 9.06 3.66
C ARG A 17 -10.46 9.02 3.42
N ILE A 18 -9.88 9.95 2.67
CA ILE A 18 -8.41 10.08 2.51
C ILE A 18 -7.75 10.41 3.85
N GLY A 19 -8.37 11.26 4.68
CA GLY A 19 -7.91 11.50 6.05
C GLY A 19 -7.89 10.22 6.91
N VAL A 20 -8.86 9.32 6.74
CA VAL A 20 -8.86 8.01 7.41
C VAL A 20 -7.73 7.11 6.89
N LEU A 21 -7.49 7.07 5.58
CA LEU A 21 -6.37 6.31 4.99
C LEU A 21 -5.01 6.73 5.57
N PHE A 22 -4.82 8.04 5.79
CA PHE A 22 -3.62 8.57 6.44
C PHE A 22 -3.38 7.95 7.82
N TRP A 23 -4.42 7.89 8.67
CA TRP A 23 -4.31 7.32 10.01
C TRP A 23 -4.12 5.81 9.99
N LEU A 24 -4.80 5.10 9.08
CA LEU A 24 -4.68 3.65 8.94
C LEU A 24 -3.26 3.23 8.56
N ILE A 25 -2.59 3.96 7.66
CA ILE A 25 -1.18 3.67 7.29
C ILE A 25 -0.24 3.81 8.50
N ILE A 26 -0.48 4.80 9.37
CA ILE A 26 0.34 4.97 10.57
C ILE A 26 0.12 3.79 11.52
N VAL A 27 -1.14 3.40 11.74
CA VAL A 27 -1.49 2.27 12.61
C VAL A 27 -0.90 0.97 12.09
N SER A 28 -1.03 0.67 10.79
CA SER A 28 -0.47 -0.55 10.20
C SER A 28 1.06 -0.57 10.23
N SER A 29 1.71 0.58 9.99
CA SER A 29 3.17 0.70 10.11
C SER A 29 3.66 0.43 11.52
N VAL A 30 2.98 0.99 12.53
CA VAL A 30 3.29 0.75 13.95
C VAL A 30 3.05 -0.71 14.34
N ALA A 31 1.93 -1.29 13.88
CA ALA A 31 1.60 -2.71 14.10
C ALA A 31 2.66 -3.65 13.50
N GLY A 32 3.16 -3.32 12.30
CA GLY A 32 4.20 -4.09 11.61
C GLY A 32 5.50 -4.25 12.40
N PHE A 33 5.89 -3.24 13.19
CA PHE A 33 7.06 -3.35 14.07
C PHE A 33 6.90 -4.43 15.15
N PHE A 34 5.68 -4.65 15.65
CA PHE A 34 5.42 -5.70 16.64
C PHE A 34 5.45 -7.11 16.04
N THR A 35 5.15 -7.25 14.75
CA THR A 35 5.19 -8.55 14.04
C THR A 35 6.59 -8.99 13.61
N GLY A 36 7.60 -8.11 13.67
CA GLY A 36 8.96 -8.42 13.21
C GLY A 36 9.77 -9.34 14.14
N ASN A 37 9.38 -9.46 15.41
CA ASN A 37 10.04 -10.32 16.40
C ASN A 37 9.15 -11.53 16.73
N ASN A 38 9.39 -12.65 16.02
CA ASN A 38 8.60 -13.89 16.08
C ASN A 38 8.67 -14.66 17.42
N THR A 39 9.33 -14.11 18.44
CA THR A 39 9.58 -14.79 19.73
C THR A 39 8.69 -14.31 20.87
N ASN A 40 7.83 -13.30 20.66
CA ASN A 40 7.09 -12.64 21.73
C ASN A 40 5.58 -12.86 21.62
N GLU A 41 4.88 -12.89 22.76
CA GLU A 41 3.40 -12.88 22.84
C GLU A 41 2.77 -11.70 22.08
N LEU A 42 3.55 -10.62 21.91
CA LEU A 42 3.19 -9.43 21.13
C LEU A 42 3.05 -9.70 19.62
N TYR A 43 3.58 -10.81 19.11
CA TYR A 43 3.46 -11.18 17.70
C TYR A 43 2.00 -11.37 17.29
N GLY A 44 1.22 -12.12 18.09
CA GLY A 44 -0.19 -12.37 17.81
C GLY A 44 -1.01 -11.09 17.82
N ILE A 45 -0.73 -10.20 18.78
CA ILE A 45 -1.39 -8.89 18.89
C ILE A 45 -1.05 -8.03 17.68
N GLY A 46 0.24 -7.93 17.32
CA GLY A 46 0.68 -7.18 16.15
C GLY A 46 0.02 -7.67 14.85
N TRP A 47 -0.08 -8.99 14.68
CA TRP A 47 -0.67 -9.60 13.49
C TRP A 47 -2.17 -9.32 13.37
N VAL A 48 -2.92 -9.39 14.48
CA VAL A 48 -4.36 -9.07 14.49
C VAL A 48 -4.56 -7.59 14.16
N ILE A 49 -3.76 -6.69 14.73
CA ILE A 49 -3.87 -5.25 14.49
C ILE A 49 -3.50 -4.92 13.04
N SER A 50 -2.41 -5.46 12.49
CA SER A 50 -2.00 -5.19 11.11
C SER A 50 -3.05 -5.69 10.12
N THR A 51 -3.47 -6.95 10.27
CA THR A 51 -4.48 -7.55 9.39
C THR A 51 -5.82 -6.81 9.47
N GLY A 52 -6.23 -6.42 10.67
CA GLY A 52 -7.44 -5.62 10.87
C GLY A 52 -7.33 -4.22 10.23
N ALA A 53 -6.18 -3.57 10.35
CA ALA A 53 -5.91 -2.29 9.71
C ALA A 53 -5.90 -2.40 8.18
N ASP A 54 -5.33 -3.46 7.62
CA ASP A 54 -5.30 -3.71 6.17
C ASP A 54 -6.72 -3.96 5.61
N LEU A 55 -7.54 -4.73 6.33
CA LEU A 55 -8.95 -4.91 5.97
C LEU A 55 -9.73 -3.59 6.03
N ALA A 56 -9.54 -2.81 7.09
CA ALA A 56 -10.14 -1.48 7.20
C ALA A 56 -9.68 -0.55 6.08
N TYR A 57 -8.40 -0.61 5.71
CA TYR A 57 -7.82 0.15 4.60
C TYR A 57 -8.48 -0.21 3.27
N GLY A 58 -8.58 -1.51 2.97
CA GLY A 58 -9.28 -2.01 1.79
C GLY A 58 -10.76 -1.59 1.74
N ILE A 59 -11.47 -1.64 2.87
CA ILE A 59 -12.88 -1.21 2.96
C ILE A 59 -13.01 0.31 2.71
N VAL A 60 -12.10 1.12 3.25
CA VAL A 60 -12.10 2.58 3.01
C VAL A 60 -11.84 2.87 1.53
N LEU A 61 -10.91 2.15 0.89
CA LEU A 61 -10.69 2.25 -0.56
C LEU A 61 -11.95 1.84 -1.36
N LEU A 62 -12.63 0.77 -0.96
CA LEU A 62 -13.90 0.39 -1.59
C LEU A 62 -15.00 1.44 -1.40
N SER A 63 -15.00 2.17 -0.28
CA SER A 63 -15.95 3.28 -0.08
C SER A 63 -15.66 4.48 -1.00
N LEU A 64 -14.42 4.60 -1.48
CA LEU A 64 -14.00 5.58 -2.49
C LEU A 64 -14.21 5.09 -3.93
N ALA A 65 -14.68 3.85 -4.13
CA ALA A 65 -14.95 3.30 -5.45
C ALA A 65 -16.09 4.01 -6.20
N SER A 66 -16.95 4.75 -5.50
CA SER A 66 -17.96 5.62 -6.13
C SER A 66 -17.31 6.77 -6.92
N GLU A 67 -16.09 7.14 -6.56
CA GLU A 67 -15.39 8.32 -7.04
C GLU A 67 -14.42 7.99 -8.19
N ASP A 68 -13.66 6.90 -8.04
CA ASP A 68 -12.79 6.36 -9.10
C ASP A 68 -12.78 4.82 -9.05
N GLU A 69 -12.99 4.16 -10.19
CA GLU A 69 -12.98 2.69 -10.28
C GLU A 69 -11.62 2.09 -9.89
N SER A 70 -10.53 2.85 -10.03
CA SER A 70 -9.19 2.45 -9.60
C SER A 70 -9.13 2.25 -8.08
N TYR A 71 -9.90 2.99 -7.27
CA TYR A 71 -10.01 2.71 -5.84
C TYR A 71 -10.65 1.36 -5.55
N ARG A 72 -11.63 0.94 -6.37
CA ARG A 72 -12.24 -0.39 -6.27
C ARG A 72 -11.22 -1.49 -6.46
N MET A 73 -10.41 -1.39 -7.52
CA MET A 73 -9.39 -2.38 -7.83
C MET A 73 -8.31 -2.45 -6.75
N SER A 74 -7.87 -1.29 -6.23
CA SER A 74 -6.93 -1.24 -5.11
C SER A 74 -7.52 -1.90 -3.84
N GLY A 75 -8.75 -1.55 -3.47
CA GLY A 75 -9.42 -2.13 -2.30
C GLY A 75 -9.58 -3.66 -2.39
N ILE A 76 -9.96 -4.19 -3.56
CA ILE A 76 -10.06 -5.64 -3.79
C ILE A 76 -8.69 -6.31 -3.63
N CYS A 77 -7.63 -5.74 -4.22
CA CYS A 77 -6.27 -6.27 -4.08
C CYS A 77 -5.84 -6.37 -2.61
N VAL A 78 -6.04 -5.29 -1.83
CA VAL A 78 -5.70 -5.27 -0.40
C VAL A 78 -6.47 -6.33 0.39
N ILE A 79 -7.78 -6.45 0.15
CA ILE A 79 -8.62 -7.45 0.85
C ILE A 79 -8.19 -8.87 0.47
N LEU A 80 -7.87 -9.13 -0.80
CA LEU A 80 -7.35 -10.44 -1.23
C LEU A 80 -6.00 -10.75 -0.58
N CYS A 81 -5.08 -9.77 -0.49
CA CYS A 81 -3.81 -9.95 0.22
C CYS A 81 -4.05 -10.34 1.69
N ALA A 82 -4.92 -9.62 2.40
CA ALA A 82 -5.26 -9.92 3.79
C ALA A 82 -5.89 -11.33 3.94
N ALA A 83 -6.81 -11.69 3.04
CA ALA A 83 -7.45 -13.01 3.04
C ALA A 83 -6.44 -14.15 2.82
N ILE A 84 -5.53 -14.00 1.86
CA ILE A 84 -4.45 -14.97 1.61
C ILE A 84 -3.54 -15.08 2.83
N GLY A 85 -3.22 -13.96 3.48
CA GLY A 85 -2.44 -13.92 4.72
C GLY A 85 -3.10 -14.72 5.84
N ILE A 86 -4.39 -14.50 6.10
CA ILE A 86 -5.16 -15.23 7.12
C ILE A 86 -5.18 -16.74 6.84
N VAL A 87 -5.50 -17.12 5.59
CA VAL A 87 -5.53 -18.53 5.19
C VAL A 87 -4.15 -19.17 5.36
N SER A 88 -3.09 -18.49 4.93
CA SER A 88 -1.71 -18.98 5.04
C SER A 88 -1.28 -19.19 6.49
N THR A 89 -1.64 -18.26 7.40
CA THR A 89 -1.37 -18.41 8.83
C THR A 89 -2.17 -19.57 9.44
N ALA A 90 -3.47 -19.66 9.13
CA ALA A 90 -4.32 -20.73 9.64
C ALA A 90 -3.86 -22.13 9.18
N MET A 91 -3.42 -22.26 7.93
CA MET A 91 -2.87 -23.51 7.39
C MET A 91 -1.58 -23.93 8.09
N ASN A 92 -0.67 -23.00 8.36
CA ASN A 92 0.57 -23.29 9.08
C ASN A 92 0.34 -23.72 10.54
N LEU A 93 -0.73 -23.25 11.19
CA LEU A 93 -1.12 -23.71 12.53
C LEU A 93 -1.68 -25.14 12.52
N GLY A 94 -2.49 -25.48 11.51
CA GLY A 94 -3.14 -26.79 11.41
C GLY A 94 -2.21 -27.92 10.98
N ILE A 95 -1.24 -27.64 10.09
CA ILE A 95 -0.27 -28.63 9.60
C ILE A 95 1.12 -28.00 9.50
N PRO A 96 1.93 -28.06 10.58
CA PRO A 96 3.28 -27.51 10.59
C PRO A 96 4.14 -28.11 9.48
N GLY A 97 4.65 -27.28 8.57
CA GLY A 97 5.56 -27.70 7.50
C GLY A 97 4.91 -28.19 6.20
N ALA A 98 3.60 -28.45 6.15
CA ALA A 98 2.92 -28.87 4.91
C ALA A 98 2.80 -27.75 3.85
N GLY A 99 3.14 -26.51 4.22
CA GLY A 99 2.84 -25.31 3.46
C GLY A 99 4.05 -24.59 2.86
N ILE A 100 5.25 -25.17 2.74
CA ILE A 100 6.40 -24.40 2.20
C ILE A 100 6.15 -24.01 0.73
N ILE A 101 5.75 -24.97 -0.12
CA ILE A 101 5.47 -24.71 -1.54
C ILE A 101 4.22 -23.82 -1.69
N LEU A 102 3.14 -24.13 -0.98
CA LEU A 102 1.91 -23.32 -0.96
C LEU A 102 2.15 -21.90 -0.42
N GLY A 103 3.01 -21.76 0.59
CA GLY A 103 3.42 -20.50 1.17
C GLY A 103 4.28 -19.68 0.21
N MET A 104 5.19 -20.31 -0.53
CA MET A 104 5.93 -19.63 -1.61
C MET A 104 4.98 -19.11 -2.71
N ILE A 105 4.00 -19.93 -3.13
CA ILE A 105 2.97 -19.51 -4.08
C ILE A 105 2.16 -18.34 -3.52
N ALA A 106 1.74 -18.41 -2.26
CA ALA A 106 1.01 -17.35 -1.58
C ALA A 106 1.81 -16.05 -1.54
N VAL A 107 3.10 -16.09 -1.19
CA VAL A 107 3.98 -14.91 -1.17
C VAL A 107 4.09 -14.26 -2.55
N ILE A 108 4.30 -15.05 -3.60
CA ILE A 108 4.37 -14.53 -4.97
C ILE A 108 3.04 -13.89 -5.38
N LEU A 109 1.92 -14.56 -5.07
CA LEU A 109 0.58 -14.05 -5.39
C LEU A 109 0.29 -12.74 -4.65
N THR A 110 0.59 -12.66 -3.35
CA THR A 110 0.41 -11.43 -2.57
C THR A 110 1.33 -10.32 -3.05
N ALA A 111 2.56 -10.62 -3.49
CA ALA A 111 3.46 -9.60 -4.03
C ALA A 111 2.91 -8.98 -5.32
N VAL A 112 2.34 -9.80 -6.22
CA VAL A 112 1.71 -9.30 -7.44
C VAL A 112 0.48 -8.46 -7.14
N LEU A 113 -0.38 -8.92 -6.22
CA LEU A 113 -1.57 -8.20 -5.79
C LEU A 113 -1.24 -6.88 -5.09
N ASP A 114 -0.20 -6.85 -4.27
CA ASP A 114 0.26 -5.65 -3.56
C ASP A 114 0.77 -4.58 -4.54
N ILE A 115 1.62 -4.97 -5.50
CA ILE A 115 2.09 -4.07 -6.57
C ILE A 115 0.92 -3.53 -7.40
N ALA A 116 -0.02 -4.41 -7.78
CA ALA A 116 -1.21 -4.00 -8.53
C ALA A 116 -2.11 -3.06 -7.71
N GLY A 117 -2.33 -3.39 -6.44
CA GLY A 117 -3.14 -2.61 -5.51
C GLY A 117 -2.57 -1.21 -5.28
N GLU A 118 -1.26 -1.11 -5.06
CA GLU A 118 -0.55 0.16 -4.97
C GLU A 118 -0.69 0.95 -6.27
N TYR A 119 -0.42 0.33 -7.43
CA TYR A 119 -0.54 1.02 -8.72
C TYR A 119 -1.91 1.69 -8.89
N TYR A 120 -2.98 0.93 -8.63
CA TYR A 120 -4.34 1.45 -8.73
C TYR A 120 -4.63 2.56 -7.71
N GLU A 121 -4.07 2.48 -6.51
CA GLU A 121 -4.18 3.53 -5.50
C GLU A 121 -3.51 4.84 -5.95
N PHE A 122 -2.25 4.76 -6.41
CA PHE A 122 -1.51 5.91 -6.93
C PHE A 122 -2.22 6.54 -8.12
N LYS A 123 -2.74 5.70 -9.03
CA LYS A 123 -3.51 6.13 -10.19
C LYS A 123 -4.80 6.82 -9.77
N ALA A 124 -5.52 6.29 -8.78
CA ALA A 124 -6.75 6.88 -8.27
C ALA A 124 -6.48 8.27 -7.65
N HIS A 125 -5.45 8.39 -6.80
CA HIS A 125 -5.07 9.68 -6.23
C HIS A 125 -4.64 10.70 -7.29
N ALA A 126 -3.87 10.27 -8.30
CA ALA A 126 -3.52 11.14 -9.42
C ALA A 126 -4.75 11.53 -10.25
N GLY A 127 -5.69 10.60 -10.48
CA GLY A 127 -6.93 10.81 -11.22
C GLY A 127 -7.80 11.85 -10.56
N VAL A 128 -8.09 11.69 -9.26
CA VAL A 128 -8.92 12.65 -8.51
C VAL A 128 -8.25 14.02 -8.43
N MET A 129 -6.92 14.06 -8.23
CA MET A 129 -6.21 15.33 -8.21
C MET A 129 -6.09 15.99 -9.59
N SER A 130 -6.23 15.26 -10.72
CA SER A 130 -6.12 15.87 -12.05
C SER A 130 -7.17 16.96 -12.30
N CYS A 131 -8.34 16.83 -11.66
CA CYS A 131 -9.43 17.80 -11.78
C CYS A 131 -9.26 19.02 -10.85
N VAL A 132 -8.51 18.89 -9.76
CA VAL A 132 -8.38 19.91 -8.71
C VAL A 132 -7.02 20.61 -8.74
N SER A 133 -5.94 19.85 -8.93
CA SER A 133 -4.58 20.34 -9.00
C SER A 133 -3.70 19.41 -9.84
N GLN A 134 -3.42 19.84 -11.07
CA GLN A 134 -2.49 19.13 -11.98
C GLN A 134 -1.13 18.90 -11.32
N MET A 135 -0.63 19.90 -10.57
CA MET A 135 0.64 19.78 -9.83
C MET A 135 0.63 18.62 -8.83
N MET A 136 -0.48 18.40 -8.12
CA MET A 136 -0.58 17.31 -7.16
C MET A 136 -0.75 15.96 -7.85
N SER A 137 -1.49 15.91 -8.96
CA SER A 137 -1.59 14.72 -9.81
C SER A 137 -0.22 14.24 -10.30
N ASP A 138 0.62 15.17 -10.80
CA ASP A 138 1.97 14.87 -11.27
C ASP A 138 2.88 14.36 -10.15
N LYS A 139 2.74 14.90 -8.94
CA LYS A 139 3.46 14.41 -7.75
C LYS A 139 3.12 12.96 -7.43
N TRP A 140 1.84 12.58 -7.49
CA TRP A 140 1.39 11.19 -7.28
C TRP A 140 1.94 10.24 -8.35
N ASN A 141 1.86 10.62 -9.62
CA ASN A 141 2.42 9.85 -10.73
C ASN A 141 3.94 9.68 -10.61
N ARG A 142 4.65 10.73 -10.19
CA ARG A 142 6.10 10.66 -9.96
C ARG A 142 6.44 9.75 -8.78
N LEU A 143 5.64 9.79 -7.71
CA LEU A 143 5.85 8.95 -6.53
C LEU A 143 5.69 7.46 -6.86
N TRP A 144 4.71 7.11 -7.69
CA TRP A 144 4.56 5.75 -8.23
C TRP A 144 5.80 5.28 -9.01
N LYS A 145 6.33 6.11 -9.91
CA LYS A 145 7.55 5.75 -10.67
C LYS A 145 8.73 5.49 -9.75
N TRP A 146 8.92 6.33 -8.72
CA TRP A 146 9.96 6.12 -7.72
C TRP A 146 9.75 4.82 -6.93
N ARG A 147 8.50 4.52 -6.55
CA ARG A 147 8.14 3.27 -5.87
C ARG A 147 8.55 2.06 -6.71
N LEU A 148 8.24 2.07 -8.00
CA LEU A 148 8.61 1.01 -8.93
C LEU A 148 10.14 0.84 -9.04
N TRP A 149 10.90 1.94 -9.14
CA TRP A 149 12.36 1.88 -9.16
C TRP A 149 12.96 1.31 -7.88
N THR A 150 12.41 1.69 -6.70
CA THR A 150 12.89 1.13 -5.43
C THR A 150 12.58 -0.36 -5.28
N MET A 151 11.43 -0.82 -5.79
CA MET A 151 11.09 -2.25 -5.83
C MET A 151 12.04 -3.04 -6.74
N LEU A 152 12.34 -2.52 -7.93
CA LEU A 152 13.33 -3.12 -8.83
C LEU A 152 14.72 -3.13 -8.21
N GLY A 153 15.10 -2.08 -7.48
CA GLY A 153 16.34 -2.01 -6.71
C GLY A 153 16.42 -3.09 -5.63
N MET A 154 15.33 -3.34 -4.88
CA MET A 154 15.26 -4.43 -3.90
C MET A 154 15.39 -5.81 -4.57
N LEU A 155 14.71 -6.05 -5.69
CA LEU A 155 14.83 -7.31 -6.43
C LEU A 155 16.26 -7.53 -6.94
N ALA A 156 16.88 -6.50 -7.49
CA ALA A 156 18.27 -6.54 -7.92
C ALA A 156 19.22 -6.83 -6.74
N ALA A 157 18.96 -6.24 -5.56
CA ALA A 157 19.73 -6.48 -4.35
C ALA A 157 19.69 -7.96 -3.92
N VAL A 158 18.53 -8.61 -4.00
CA VAL A 158 18.38 -10.04 -3.70
C VAL A 158 19.22 -10.88 -4.67
N ILE A 159 19.11 -10.62 -5.98
CA ILE A 159 19.86 -11.36 -7.01
C ILE A 159 21.37 -11.18 -6.82
N VAL A 160 21.82 -9.94 -6.61
CA VAL A 160 23.25 -9.64 -6.39
C VAL A 160 23.76 -10.27 -5.10
N SER A 161 22.93 -10.33 -4.04
CA SER A 161 23.31 -10.95 -2.76
C SER A 161 23.66 -12.43 -2.89
N ILE A 162 23.07 -13.14 -3.86
CA ILE A 162 23.38 -14.55 -4.14
C ILE A 162 24.80 -14.71 -4.70
N LEU A 163 25.26 -13.72 -5.48
CA LEU A 163 26.60 -13.74 -6.10
C LEU A 163 27.65 -13.12 -5.16
N ILE A 164 27.35 -11.93 -4.63
CA ILE A 164 28.25 -11.11 -3.80
C ILE A 164 27.42 -10.50 -2.67
N SER A 165 27.34 -11.24 -1.56
CA SER A 165 26.52 -10.88 -0.40
C SER A 165 26.73 -9.43 0.09
N ALA A 166 27.99 -8.98 0.24
CA ALA A 166 28.28 -7.64 0.73
C ALA A 166 27.73 -6.52 -0.16
N ILE A 167 27.85 -6.64 -1.49
CA ILE A 167 27.33 -5.64 -2.43
C ILE A 167 25.81 -5.66 -2.44
N GLY A 168 25.21 -6.86 -2.45
CA GLY A 168 23.76 -7.00 -2.43
C GLY A 168 23.12 -6.34 -1.19
N VAL A 169 23.74 -6.50 -0.02
CA VAL A 169 23.30 -5.82 1.21
C VAL A 169 23.39 -4.29 1.08
N LEU A 170 24.46 -3.75 0.50
CA LEU A 170 24.58 -2.30 0.28
C LEU A 170 23.48 -1.75 -0.63
N ILE A 171 23.16 -2.47 -1.73
CA ILE A 171 22.06 -2.09 -2.63
C ILE A 171 20.72 -2.16 -1.88
N ALA A 172 20.50 -3.20 -1.08
CA ALA A 172 19.29 -3.35 -0.27
C ALA A 172 19.12 -2.19 0.73
N LEU A 173 20.21 -1.73 1.36
CA LEU A 173 20.17 -0.58 2.28
C LEU A 173 19.76 0.70 1.56
N ILE A 174 20.34 0.98 0.39
CA ILE A 174 20.01 2.16 -0.42
C ILE A 174 18.53 2.10 -0.86
N ALA A 175 18.08 0.96 -1.36
CA ALA A 175 16.70 0.75 -1.76
C ALA A 175 15.72 0.83 -0.57
N GLY A 176 16.14 0.35 0.60
CA GLY A 176 15.41 0.46 1.87
C GLY A 176 15.20 1.91 2.30
N ILE A 177 16.25 2.74 2.26
CA ILE A 177 16.15 4.18 2.52
C ILE A 177 15.18 4.84 1.52
N GLY A 178 15.30 4.52 0.23
CA GLY A 178 14.39 5.02 -0.80
C GLY A 178 12.93 4.65 -0.52
N THR A 179 12.68 3.41 -0.11
CA THR A 179 11.34 2.91 0.24
C THR A 179 10.77 3.64 1.46
N LEU A 180 11.60 3.90 2.47
CA LEU A 180 11.23 4.67 3.65
C LEU A 180 10.83 6.10 3.28
N VAL A 181 11.66 6.79 2.47
CA VAL A 181 11.37 8.15 1.99
C VAL A 181 10.05 8.18 1.22
N ILE A 182 9.82 7.22 0.31
CA ILE A 182 8.58 7.13 -0.47
C ILE A 182 7.36 6.92 0.44
N SER A 183 7.50 6.11 1.48
CA SER A 183 6.41 5.85 2.44
C SER A 183 6.05 7.11 3.24
N ILE A 184 7.06 7.88 3.69
CA ILE A 184 6.84 9.19 4.32
C ILE A 184 6.14 10.14 3.33
N MET A 185 6.62 10.21 2.09
CA MET A 185 6.03 11.07 1.06
C MET A 185 4.58 10.69 0.73
N LYS A 186 4.25 9.39 0.72
CA LYS A 186 2.87 8.91 0.55
C LYS A 186 1.96 9.46 1.65
N ILE A 187 2.38 9.36 2.91
CA ILE A 187 1.65 9.89 4.07
C ILE A 187 1.45 11.41 3.96
N VAL A 188 2.52 12.14 3.62
CA VAL A 188 2.45 13.61 3.44
C VAL A 188 1.52 13.98 2.30
N TYR A 189 1.57 13.25 1.18
CA TYR A 189 0.73 13.52 0.02
C TYR A 189 -0.74 13.20 0.28
N LEU A 190 -1.06 12.14 1.04
CA LEU A 190 -2.44 11.87 1.46
C LEU A 190 -3.02 13.05 2.25
N ARG A 191 -2.25 13.58 3.23
CA ARG A 191 -2.67 14.73 4.02
C ARG A 191 -2.83 15.99 3.17
N GLN A 192 -1.91 16.25 2.24
CA GLN A 192 -1.99 17.38 1.33
C GLN A 192 -3.21 17.26 0.41
N THR A 193 -3.47 16.08 -0.16
CA THR A 193 -4.65 15.81 -0.97
C THR A 193 -5.93 16.05 -0.18
N ALA A 194 -6.05 15.52 1.04
CA ALA A 194 -7.22 15.77 1.89
C ALA A 194 -7.45 17.27 2.15
N LYS A 195 -6.39 18.00 2.52
CA LYS A 195 -6.48 19.46 2.80
C LYS A 195 -6.89 20.27 1.57
N ILE A 196 -6.31 19.95 0.40
CA ILE A 196 -6.67 20.64 -0.84
C ILE A 196 -8.15 20.39 -1.14
N LEU A 197 -8.66 19.19 -0.93
CA LEU A 197 -10.08 18.90 -1.19
C LEU A 197 -11.01 19.61 -0.21
N GLU A 198 -10.64 19.73 1.07
CA GLU A 198 -11.38 20.52 2.06
C GLU A 198 -11.44 22.02 1.70
N GLU A 199 -10.40 22.57 1.07
CA GLU A 199 -10.35 23.99 0.65
C GLU A 199 -11.22 24.29 -0.58
N TYR A 200 -11.63 23.27 -1.34
CA TYR A 200 -12.49 23.40 -2.53
C TYR A 200 -13.99 23.17 -2.22
N GLU A 201 -14.35 22.91 -0.95
CA GLU A 201 -15.72 22.94 -0.42
C GLU A 201 -16.22 24.40 -0.27
#